data_AF-A0A7V6QQ24-F1
#
_entry.id   AF-A0A7V6QQ24-F1
#
_cell.length_a   1.000
_cell.length_b   1.000
_cell.length_c   1.000
_cell.angle_alpha   90.00
_cell.angle_beta   90.00
_cell.angle_gamma   90.00
#
_symmetry.space_group_name_H-M   'P 1'
#
loop_
_entity.id
_entity.type
_entity.pdbx_description
1 polymer ?
#
loop_
_entity_poly.entity_id
_entity_poly.type
_entity_poly.pdbx_seq_one_letter_code
_entity_poly.pdbx_strand_id
1 'polypeptide(L)'
;MKQHITNERGSGVILTIFCFAIVGIMLILVLNITMAFTKKEQASIAAEHASLAATSAIYDKVNDVINSHVKIIEVEDGIDILEPLIDKVDARKASLSSSGLSSNEIHIRAVNEVLVAEIPDDPVLRSKLIHAVSSAKVGIPDIIRNIINSNGGKDADPVWKFKDCQIVVEAKTEFKAANQEEITFASDQDISQVGTGPEIPFLEILGY
;
A
#
# COMPACT_ATOMS: atom_id res chain seq x y z
N MET A 1 -66.01 -4.49 49.30
CA MET A 1 -64.90 -3.99 48.46
C MET A 1 -64.23 -5.20 47.81
N LYS A 2 -64.36 -5.39 46.49
CA LYS A 2 -63.64 -6.44 45.76
C LYS A 2 -62.46 -5.80 45.05
N GLN A 3 -61.24 -6.16 45.46
CA GLN A 3 -60.01 -5.75 44.79
C GLN A 3 -59.81 -6.62 43.55
N HIS A 4 -59.77 -5.99 42.37
CA HIS A 4 -59.24 -6.60 41.17
C HIS A 4 -57.72 -6.51 41.22
N ILE A 5 -57.04 -7.61 41.50
CA ILE A 5 -55.59 -7.71 41.26
C ILE A 5 -55.43 -7.85 39.75
N THR A 6 -55.01 -6.77 39.09
CA THR A 6 -54.70 -6.73 37.67
C THR A 6 -53.48 -7.58 37.38
N ASN A 7 -53.62 -8.54 36.47
CA ASN A 7 -52.59 -9.48 36.08
C ASN A 7 -51.50 -8.80 35.24
N GLU A 8 -50.42 -8.31 35.87
CA GLU A 8 -49.30 -7.65 35.17
C GLU A 8 -48.31 -8.62 34.49
N ARG A 9 -48.46 -9.93 34.69
CA ARG A 9 -47.56 -10.93 34.09
C ARG A 9 -47.55 -10.90 32.56
N GLY A 10 -48.66 -10.52 31.91
CA GLY A 10 -48.72 -10.36 30.46
C GLY A 10 -47.88 -9.18 29.95
N SER A 11 -47.87 -8.07 30.69
CA SER A 11 -47.09 -6.86 30.32
C SER A 11 -45.58 -7.13 30.39
N GLY A 12 -45.12 -7.82 31.44
CA GLY A 12 -43.71 -8.18 31.59
C GLY A 12 -43.20 -9.12 30.50
N VAL A 13 -44.01 -10.09 30.06
CA VAL A 13 -43.64 -11.01 28.97
C VAL A 13 -43.59 -10.29 27.62
N ILE A 14 -44.57 -9.42 27.31
CA ILE A 14 -44.55 -8.59 26.08
C ILE A 14 -43.33 -7.67 26.08
N LEU A 15 -43.04 -6.99 27.19
CA LEU A 15 -41.87 -6.12 27.31
C LEU A 15 -40.57 -6.91 27.09
N THR A 16 -40.48 -8.11 27.66
CA THR A 16 -39.30 -8.98 27.51
C THR A 16 -39.12 -9.42 26.05
N ILE A 17 -40.18 -9.83 25.36
CA ILE A 17 -40.13 -10.17 23.92
C ILE A 17 -39.70 -8.97 23.09
N PHE A 18 -40.22 -7.78 23.39
CA PHE A 18 -39.84 -6.55 22.70
C PHE A 18 -38.36 -6.18 22.93
N CYS A 19 -37.86 -6.34 24.15
CA CYS A 19 -36.43 -6.18 24.45
C CYS A 19 -35.57 -7.18 23.67
N PHE A 20 -35.98 -8.45 23.58
CA PHE A 20 -35.26 -9.44 22.76
C PHE A 20 -35.28 -9.09 21.27
N ALA A 21 -36.39 -8.57 20.75
CA ALA A 21 -36.46 -8.09 19.36
C ALA A 21 -35.50 -6.93 19.11
N ILE A 22 -35.42 -5.95 20.01
CA ILE A 22 -34.45 -4.84 19.93
C ILE A 22 -33.02 -5.36 19.97
N VAL A 23 -32.71 -6.29 20.88
CA VAL A 23 -31.37 -6.90 20.96
C VAL A 23 -31.01 -7.64 19.67
N GLY A 24 -31.96 -8.36 19.08
CA GLY A 24 -31.78 -9.04 17.79
C GLY A 24 -31.46 -8.05 16.66
N ILE A 25 -32.21 -6.94 16.57
CA ILE A 25 -31.97 -5.87 15.59
C ILE A 25 -30.59 -5.24 15.81
N MET A 26 -30.23 -4.94 17.06
CA MET A 26 -28.93 -4.37 17.41
C MET A 26 -27.78 -5.31 17.04
N LEU A 27 -27.95 -6.63 17.23
CA LEU A 27 -26.94 -7.61 16.85
C LEU A 27 -26.70 -7.61 15.33
N ILE A 28 -27.77 -7.58 14.52
CA ILE A 28 -27.66 -7.51 13.05
C ILE A 28 -26.95 -6.22 12.61
N LEU A 29 -27.26 -5.09 13.24
CA LEU A 29 -26.56 -3.82 12.99
C LEU A 29 -25.07 -3.91 13.32
N VAL A 30 -24.70 -4.47 14.48
CA VAL A 30 -23.29 -4.64 14.87
C VAL A 30 -22.56 -5.56 13.89
N LEU A 31 -23.19 -6.64 13.43
CA LEU A 31 -22.61 -7.55 12.44
C LEU A 31 -22.35 -6.84 11.11
N ASN A 32 -23.30 -6.05 10.61
CA ASN A 32 -23.13 -5.28 9.37
C ASN A 32 -22.01 -4.25 9.47
N ILE A 33 -21.94 -3.52 10.60
CA ILE A 33 -20.85 -2.56 10.86
C ILE A 33 -19.50 -3.29 10.89
N THR A 34 -19.43 -4.41 11.61
CA THR A 34 -18.19 -5.22 11.71
C THR A 34 -17.74 -5.72 10.34
N MET A 35 -18.66 -6.24 9.53
CA MET A 35 -18.34 -6.69 8.17
C MET A 35 -17.84 -5.54 7.28
N ALA A 36 -18.46 -4.36 7.37
CA ALA A 36 -18.02 -3.19 6.61
C ALA A 36 -16.60 -2.76 7.02
N PHE A 37 -16.28 -2.75 8.31
CA PHE A 37 -14.93 -2.45 8.79
C PHE A 37 -13.91 -3.50 8.34
N THR A 38 -14.24 -4.78 8.42
CA THR A 38 -13.35 -5.86 7.94
C THR A 38 -13.07 -5.72 6.45
N LYS A 39 -14.08 -5.40 5.64
CA LYS A 39 -13.92 -5.20 4.19
C LYS A 39 -13.12 -3.94 3.86
N LYS A 40 -13.29 -2.87 4.65
CA LYS A 40 -12.46 -1.67 4.55
C LYS A 40 -10.99 -1.95 4.88
N GLU A 41 -10.74 -2.68 5.96
CA GLU A 41 -9.39 -3.07 6.38
C GLU A 41 -8.71 -3.94 5.32
N GLN A 42 -9.46 -4.91 4.78
CA GLN A 42 -8.99 -5.78 3.70
C GLN A 42 -8.58 -4.98 2.44
N ALA A 43 -9.41 -4.01 2.03
CA ALA A 43 -9.07 -3.12 0.92
C ALA A 43 -7.83 -2.25 1.21
N SER A 44 -7.69 -1.76 2.46
CA SER A 44 -6.53 -0.96 2.88
C SER A 44 -5.24 -1.75 2.80
N ILE A 45 -5.20 -2.94 3.40
CA ILE A 45 -4.03 -3.83 3.38
C ILE A 45 -3.67 -4.21 1.95
N ALA A 46 -4.66 -4.53 1.11
CA ALA A 46 -4.43 -4.85 -0.29
C ALA A 46 -3.75 -3.69 -1.03
N ALA A 47 -4.24 -2.46 -0.83
CA ALA A 47 -3.69 -1.27 -1.47
C ALA A 47 -2.28 -0.93 -0.97
N GLU A 48 -2.04 -1.01 0.35
CA GLU A 48 -0.73 -0.76 0.96
C GLU A 48 0.31 -1.78 0.49
N HIS A 49 0.02 -3.07 0.59
CA HIS A 49 0.92 -4.13 0.12
C HIS A 49 1.21 -4.01 -1.37
N ALA A 50 0.20 -3.66 -2.18
CA ALA A 50 0.39 -3.46 -3.61
C ALA A 50 1.28 -2.25 -3.91
N SER A 51 1.10 -1.14 -3.19
CA SER A 51 1.93 0.07 -3.35
C SER A 51 3.39 -0.18 -2.95
N LEU A 52 3.61 -0.96 -1.88
CA LEU A 52 4.93 -1.39 -1.44
C LEU A 52 5.58 -2.31 -2.48
N ALA A 53 4.85 -3.32 -2.98
CA ALA A 53 5.36 -4.24 -3.98
C ALA A 53 5.71 -3.55 -5.31
N ALA A 54 4.86 -2.61 -5.75
CA ALA A 54 5.13 -1.79 -6.92
C ALA A 54 6.40 -0.95 -6.73
N THR A 55 6.60 -0.41 -5.53
CA THR A 55 7.79 0.38 -5.21
C THR A 55 9.04 -0.50 -5.21
N SER A 56 8.97 -1.69 -4.60
CA SER A 56 10.07 -2.67 -4.65
C SER A 56 10.45 -3.05 -6.07
N ALA A 57 9.47 -3.22 -6.97
CA ALA A 57 9.76 -3.52 -8.38
C ALA A 57 10.61 -2.44 -9.09
N ILE A 58 10.46 -1.17 -8.68
CA ILE A 58 11.33 -0.09 -9.15
C ILE A 58 12.74 -0.26 -8.55
N TYR A 59 12.85 -0.45 -7.23
CA TYR A 59 14.14 -0.61 -6.58
C TYR A 59 14.90 -1.83 -7.08
N ASP A 60 14.24 -2.93 -7.43
CA ASP A 60 14.87 -4.11 -8.03
C ASP A 60 15.58 -3.76 -9.34
N LYS A 61 14.90 -3.04 -10.24
CA LYS A 61 15.49 -2.60 -11.52
C LYS A 61 16.57 -1.54 -11.35
N VAL A 62 16.43 -0.68 -10.34
CA VAL A 62 17.43 0.33 -10.02
C VAL A 62 18.68 -0.31 -9.39
N ASN A 63 18.51 -1.33 -8.56
CA ASN A 63 19.61 -2.08 -7.96
C ASN A 63 20.45 -2.80 -9.03
N ASP A 64 19.83 -3.32 -10.09
CA ASP A 64 20.56 -3.86 -11.25
C ASP A 64 21.49 -2.82 -11.88
N VAL A 65 21.05 -1.55 -11.96
CA VAL A 65 21.87 -0.44 -12.46
C VAL A 65 22.98 -0.08 -11.47
N ILE A 66 22.66 0.01 -10.17
CA ILE A 66 23.65 0.33 -9.13
C ILE A 66 24.78 -0.69 -9.11
N ASN A 67 24.45 -1.98 -9.21
CA ASN A 67 25.42 -3.07 -9.18
C ASN A 67 26.33 -3.11 -10.43
N SER A 68 25.89 -2.54 -11.55
CA SER A 68 26.60 -2.62 -12.83
C SER A 68 27.23 -1.31 -13.28
N HIS A 69 26.91 -0.19 -12.62
CA HIS A 69 27.37 1.13 -13.03
C HIS A 69 28.70 1.51 -12.38
N VAL A 70 29.69 1.74 -13.25
CA VAL A 70 31.00 2.29 -12.89
C VAL A 70 31.26 3.48 -13.80
N LYS A 71 31.61 4.62 -13.21
CA LYS A 71 31.90 5.85 -13.95
C LYS A 71 33.37 5.84 -14.36
N ILE A 72 33.60 5.95 -15.67
CA ILE A 72 34.94 5.95 -16.27
C ILE A 72 35.17 7.34 -16.86
N ILE A 73 36.26 7.99 -16.47
CA ILE A 73 36.64 9.32 -16.95
C ILE A 73 38.00 9.23 -17.63
N GLU A 74 38.13 9.81 -18.81
CA GLU A 74 39.44 10.00 -19.44
C GLU A 74 40.13 11.24 -18.86
N VAL A 75 41.34 11.04 -18.33
CA VAL A 75 42.20 12.09 -17.77
C VAL A 75 43.49 12.19 -18.59
N GLU A 76 44.20 13.30 -18.44
CA GLU A 76 45.38 13.65 -19.28
C GLU A 76 46.49 12.58 -19.26
N ASP A 77 46.54 11.74 -18.22
CA ASP A 77 47.52 10.66 -18.01
C ASP A 77 46.94 9.23 -18.11
N GLY A 78 45.69 9.06 -18.59
CA GLY A 78 45.08 7.75 -18.79
C GLY A 78 43.57 7.67 -18.53
N ILE A 79 43.10 6.48 -18.13
CA ILE A 79 41.70 6.24 -17.76
C ILE A 79 41.63 6.20 -16.23
N ASP A 80 40.84 7.10 -15.63
CA ASP A 80 40.49 7.04 -14.22
C ASP A 80 39.14 6.35 -14.04
N ILE A 81 39.11 5.34 -13.17
CA ILE A 81 37.91 4.58 -12.84
C ILE A 81 37.45 5.07 -11.49
N LEU A 82 36.36 5.84 -11.48
CA LEU A 82 35.77 6.33 -10.24
C LEU A 82 35.17 5.19 -9.44
N GLU A 83 35.02 5.44 -8.13
CA GLU A 83 34.39 4.52 -7.19
C GLU A 83 33.04 4.01 -7.72
N PRO A 84 32.85 2.67 -7.80
CA PRO A 84 31.59 2.06 -8.20
C PRO A 84 30.40 2.58 -7.39
N LEU A 85 29.24 2.70 -8.05
CA LEU A 85 28.04 3.23 -7.40
C LEU A 85 27.57 2.34 -6.23
N ILE A 86 27.79 1.03 -6.33
CA ILE A 86 27.50 0.07 -5.26
C ILE A 86 28.31 0.33 -3.99
N ASP A 87 29.59 0.67 -4.13
CA ASP A 87 30.47 0.93 -2.98
C ASP A 87 30.02 2.19 -2.23
N LYS A 88 29.61 3.24 -2.97
CA LYS A 88 29.00 4.44 -2.39
C LYS A 88 27.72 4.14 -1.62
N VAL A 89 26.86 3.26 -2.16
CA VAL A 89 25.63 2.83 -1.50
C VAL A 89 25.93 2.04 -0.23
N ASP A 90 26.88 1.11 -0.26
CA ASP A 90 27.22 0.29 0.89
C ASP A 90 27.93 1.09 1.99
N ALA A 91 28.80 2.04 1.62
CA ALA A 91 29.37 3.01 2.55
C ALA A 91 28.25 3.83 3.23
N ARG A 92 27.23 4.23 2.47
CA ARG A 92 26.09 4.97 3.03
C ARG A 92 25.24 4.10 3.96
N LYS A 93 24.97 2.83 3.61
CA LYS A 93 24.29 1.87 4.51
C LYS A 93 25.04 1.71 5.83
N ALA A 94 26.37 1.57 5.77
CA ALA A 94 27.21 1.47 6.97
C ALA A 94 27.06 2.70 7.87
N SER A 95 27.02 3.90 7.27
CA SER A 95 26.82 5.16 8.03
C SER A 95 25.43 5.27 8.68
N LEU A 96 24.42 4.61 8.11
CA LEU A 96 23.04 4.62 8.62
C LEU A 96 22.75 3.46 9.59
N SER A 97 23.68 2.55 9.81
CA SER A 97 23.46 1.34 10.62
C SER A 97 23.15 1.62 12.10
N SER A 98 23.52 2.80 12.62
CA SER A 98 23.24 3.23 13.99
C SER A 98 21.94 4.03 14.14
N SER A 99 21.18 4.24 13.05
CA SER A 99 20.00 5.12 13.03
C SER A 99 18.73 4.51 13.66
N GLY A 100 18.75 3.23 14.06
CA GLY A 100 17.59 2.52 14.58
C GLY A 100 16.57 2.11 13.50
N LEU A 101 16.85 2.39 12.22
CA LEU A 101 16.05 1.98 11.07
C LEU A 101 16.18 0.48 10.80
N SER A 102 15.16 -0.11 10.17
CA SER A 102 15.24 -1.48 9.66
C SER A 102 16.24 -1.57 8.51
N SER A 103 16.73 -2.79 8.24
CA SER A 103 17.67 -3.03 7.13
C SER A 103 17.11 -2.57 5.77
N ASN A 104 15.80 -2.74 5.54
CA ASN A 104 15.16 -2.33 4.30
C ASN A 104 15.08 -0.80 4.19
N GLU A 105 14.71 -0.10 5.27
CA GLU A 105 14.69 1.36 5.31
C GLU A 105 16.09 1.96 5.13
N ILE A 106 17.11 1.36 5.75
CA ILE A 106 18.51 1.74 5.56
C ILE A 106 18.89 1.60 4.09
N HIS A 107 18.52 0.49 3.45
CA HIS A 107 18.82 0.26 2.04
C HIS A 107 18.15 1.29 1.13
N ILE A 108 16.83 1.47 1.26
CA ILE A 108 16.04 2.43 0.48
C ILE A 108 16.61 3.84 0.65
N ARG A 109 16.89 4.24 1.88
CA ARG A 109 17.44 5.56 2.19
C ARG A 109 18.84 5.76 1.62
N ALA A 110 19.71 4.77 1.75
CA ALA A 110 21.06 4.82 1.19
C ALA A 110 21.03 4.96 -0.33
N VAL A 111 20.18 4.18 -1.01
CA VAL A 111 19.99 4.28 -2.47
C VAL A 111 19.49 5.66 -2.86
N ASN A 112 18.46 6.16 -2.19
CA ASN A 112 17.89 7.47 -2.49
C ASN A 112 18.91 8.59 -2.33
N GLU A 113 19.62 8.64 -1.20
CA GLU A 113 20.59 9.71 -0.94
C GLU A 113 21.78 9.67 -1.92
N VAL A 114 22.26 8.48 -2.29
CA VAL A 114 23.34 8.34 -3.28
C VAL A 114 22.86 8.71 -4.69
N LEU A 115 21.71 8.21 -5.13
CA LEU A 115 21.21 8.50 -6.47
C LEU A 115 20.86 9.98 -6.65
N VAL A 116 20.26 10.61 -5.64
CA VAL A 116 19.96 12.05 -5.68
C VAL A 116 21.22 12.90 -5.87
N ALA A 117 22.34 12.48 -5.26
CA ALA A 117 23.62 13.16 -5.40
C ALA A 117 24.32 12.87 -6.75
N GLU A 118 24.26 11.64 -7.24
CA GLU A 118 25.07 11.19 -8.39
C GLU A 118 24.39 11.39 -9.75
N ILE A 119 23.04 11.35 -9.82
CA ILE A 119 22.30 11.50 -11.09
C ILE A 119 22.62 12.81 -11.83
N PRO A 120 22.68 13.99 -11.16
CA PRO A 120 22.95 15.26 -11.85
C PRO A 120 24.30 15.30 -12.56
N ASP A 121 25.32 14.64 -11.99
CA ASP A 121 26.71 14.68 -12.46
C ASP A 121 27.08 13.52 -13.39
N ASP A 122 26.16 12.61 -13.67
CA ASP A 122 26.37 11.44 -14.53
C ASP A 122 25.19 11.22 -15.51
N PRO A 123 25.27 11.80 -16.72
CA PRO A 123 24.25 11.62 -17.76
C PRO A 123 24.04 10.17 -18.18
N VAL A 124 25.08 9.34 -18.11
CA VAL A 124 25.01 7.91 -18.47
C VAL A 124 24.22 7.15 -17.42
N LEU A 125 24.49 7.40 -16.14
CA LEU A 125 23.70 6.86 -15.03
C LEU A 125 22.23 7.26 -15.16
N ARG A 126 21.96 8.55 -15.42
CA ARG A 126 20.60 9.05 -15.63
C ARG A 126 19.87 8.27 -16.72
N SER A 127 20.52 8.07 -17.87
CA SER A 127 19.91 7.32 -18.99
C SER A 127 19.62 5.86 -18.63
N LYS A 128 20.54 5.19 -17.92
CA LYS A 128 20.33 3.81 -17.46
C LYS A 128 19.17 3.70 -16.49
N LEU A 129 19.05 4.64 -15.55
CA LEU A 129 17.96 4.68 -14.58
C LEU A 129 16.61 4.96 -15.22
N ILE A 130 16.52 5.89 -16.19
CA ILE A 130 15.28 6.12 -16.96
C ILE A 130 14.81 4.83 -17.64
N HIS A 131 15.75 4.09 -18.25
CA HIS A 131 15.43 2.81 -18.89
C HIS A 131 14.98 1.76 -17.86
N ALA A 132 15.66 1.67 -16.72
CA ALA A 132 15.30 0.75 -15.64
C ALA A 132 13.91 1.03 -15.06
N VAL A 133 13.60 2.29 -14.75
CA VAL A 133 12.27 2.73 -14.26
C VAL A 133 11.19 2.47 -15.31
N SER A 134 11.47 2.80 -16.58
CA SER A 134 10.54 2.53 -17.68
C SER A 134 10.28 1.03 -17.86
N SER A 135 11.30 0.19 -17.70
CA SER A 135 11.15 -1.27 -17.74
C SER A 135 10.33 -1.79 -16.56
N ALA A 136 10.57 -1.29 -15.33
CA ALA A 136 9.77 -1.62 -14.16
C ALA A 136 8.30 -1.27 -14.37
N LYS A 137 8.04 -0.08 -14.92
CA LYS A 137 6.69 0.45 -15.18
C LYS A 137 5.80 -0.51 -16.00
N VAL A 138 6.39 -1.27 -16.91
CA VAL A 138 5.65 -2.25 -17.73
C VAL A 138 5.11 -3.41 -16.89
N GLY A 139 5.85 -3.86 -15.87
CA GLY A 139 5.47 -5.00 -15.02
C GLY A 139 4.65 -4.64 -13.77
N ILE A 140 4.66 -3.36 -13.36
CA ILE A 140 3.96 -2.88 -12.15
C ILE A 140 2.45 -3.24 -12.15
N PRO A 141 1.68 -3.06 -13.23
CA PRO A 141 0.25 -3.38 -13.22
C PRO A 141 -0.04 -4.85 -12.87
N ASP A 142 0.78 -5.78 -13.36
CA ASP A 142 0.63 -7.21 -13.08
C ASP A 142 0.96 -7.54 -11.63
N ILE A 143 2.02 -6.94 -11.09
CA ILE A 143 2.40 -7.08 -9.68
C ILE A 143 1.28 -6.58 -8.78
N ILE A 144 0.75 -5.38 -9.05
CA ILE A 144 -0.33 -4.81 -8.24
C ILE A 144 -1.56 -5.71 -8.27
N ARG A 145 -2.00 -6.14 -9.46
CA ARG A 145 -3.18 -7.02 -9.62
C ARG A 145 -2.99 -8.33 -8.85
N ASN A 146 -1.83 -8.96 -8.95
CA ASN A 146 -1.53 -10.18 -8.21
C ASN A 146 -1.61 -9.97 -6.69
N ILE A 147 -1.09 -8.85 -6.17
CA ILE A 147 -1.15 -8.55 -4.74
C ILE A 147 -2.57 -8.23 -4.29
N ILE A 148 -3.33 -7.43 -5.04
CA ILE A 148 -4.73 -7.10 -4.73
C ILE A 148 -5.57 -8.38 -4.68
N ASN A 149 -5.46 -9.24 -5.69
CA ASN A 149 -6.18 -10.51 -5.75
C ASN A 149 -5.76 -11.46 -4.62
N SER A 150 -4.47 -11.52 -4.29
CA SER A 150 -3.97 -12.34 -3.18
C SER A 150 -4.48 -11.87 -1.81
N ASN A 151 -4.82 -10.59 -1.68
CA ASN A 151 -5.42 -10.03 -0.46
C ASN A 151 -6.96 -10.01 -0.52
N GLY A 152 -7.57 -10.68 -1.51
CA GLY A 152 -9.02 -10.79 -1.69
C GLY A 152 -9.71 -9.48 -2.05
N GLY A 153 -8.96 -8.54 -2.66
CA GLY A 153 -9.53 -7.44 -3.41
C GLY A 153 -10.18 -7.92 -4.71
N LYS A 154 -11.02 -7.07 -5.29
CA LYS A 154 -11.67 -7.26 -6.58
C LYS A 154 -10.67 -6.91 -7.69
N ASP A 155 -10.69 -7.67 -8.78
CA ASP A 155 -10.00 -7.35 -10.03
C ASP A 155 -10.48 -5.98 -10.52
N ALA A 156 -9.76 -4.94 -10.16
CA ALA A 156 -9.92 -3.60 -10.70
C ALA A 156 -8.60 -3.25 -11.37
N ASP A 157 -8.66 -2.60 -12.53
CA ASP A 157 -7.47 -2.06 -13.18
C ASP A 157 -6.76 -1.16 -12.16
N PRO A 158 -5.53 -1.50 -11.75
CA PRO A 158 -4.88 -0.74 -10.71
C PRO A 158 -4.58 0.65 -11.24
N VAL A 159 -5.33 1.62 -10.72
CA VAL A 159 -5.03 3.03 -10.95
C VAL A 159 -3.83 3.34 -10.11
N TRP A 160 -2.66 3.28 -10.74
CA TRP A 160 -1.45 3.78 -10.14
C TRP A 160 -1.10 5.13 -10.73
N LYS A 161 -0.68 6.04 -9.85
CA LYS A 161 -0.23 7.37 -10.23
C LYS A 161 1.07 7.64 -9.53
N PHE A 162 2.01 8.23 -10.26
CA PHE A 162 3.07 9.00 -9.62
C PHE A 162 2.42 10.27 -9.08
N LYS A 163 2.36 10.37 -7.77
CA LYS A 163 1.96 11.59 -7.07
C LYS A 163 2.98 11.83 -5.98
N ASP A 164 3.57 13.02 -5.96
CA ASP A 164 4.57 13.40 -4.95
C ASP A 164 5.74 12.38 -4.88
N CYS A 165 6.19 11.86 -6.03
CA CYS A 165 7.22 10.81 -6.15
C CYS A 165 6.91 9.49 -5.41
N GLN A 166 5.64 9.23 -5.13
CA GLN A 166 5.15 7.99 -4.53
C GLN A 166 4.28 7.23 -5.52
N ILE A 167 4.24 5.91 -5.36
CA ILE A 167 3.27 5.06 -6.05
C ILE A 167 2.00 4.98 -5.21
N VAL A 168 0.92 5.56 -5.72
CA VAL A 168 -0.42 5.46 -5.12
C VAL A 168 -1.16 4.33 -5.80
N VAL A 169 -1.80 3.43 -5.05
CA VAL A 169 -2.60 2.32 -5.57
C VAL A 169 -4.00 2.36 -4.96
N GLU A 170 -5.04 2.22 -5.79
CA GLU A 170 -6.42 2.04 -5.33
C GLU A 170 -6.80 0.56 -5.38
N ALA A 171 -7.31 0.00 -4.28
CA ALA A 171 -7.86 -1.35 -4.22
C ALA A 171 -9.33 -1.32 -3.78
N LYS A 172 -10.13 -2.22 -4.35
CA LYS A 172 -11.57 -2.35 -4.07
C LYS A 172 -11.88 -3.72 -3.51
N THR A 173 -12.85 -3.82 -2.62
CA THR A 173 -13.36 -5.09 -2.11
C THR A 173 -14.88 -5.08 -2.12
N GLU A 174 -15.48 -6.19 -2.55
CA GLU A 174 -16.94 -6.35 -2.55
C GLU A 174 -17.46 -6.48 -1.11
N PHE A 175 -18.39 -5.61 -0.72
CA PHE A 175 -19.14 -5.73 0.54
C PHE A 175 -20.58 -6.15 0.26
N LYS A 176 -20.99 -7.24 0.92
CA LYS A 176 -22.35 -7.77 0.90
C LYS A 176 -22.97 -7.57 2.27
N ALA A 177 -24.10 -6.87 2.30
CA ALA A 177 -24.82 -6.59 3.53
C ALA A 177 -25.56 -7.84 4.02
N ALA A 178 -25.51 -8.12 5.32
CA ALA A 178 -26.37 -9.11 5.95
C ALA A 178 -27.78 -8.52 6.10
N ASN A 179 -28.63 -8.84 5.12
CA ASN A 179 -30.05 -8.50 5.12
C ASN A 179 -30.89 -9.74 5.49
N GLN A 180 -32.04 -9.52 6.13
CA GLN A 180 -33.08 -10.56 6.26
C GLN A 180 -34.12 -10.35 5.15
N GLU A 181 -34.81 -11.42 4.72
CA GLU A 181 -35.68 -11.45 3.53
C GLU A 181 -36.70 -10.29 3.42
N GLU A 182 -37.12 -9.70 4.55
CA GLU A 182 -38.05 -8.55 4.59
C GLU A 182 -37.46 -7.25 5.17
N ILE A 183 -36.22 -7.26 5.67
CA ILE A 183 -35.61 -6.08 6.31
C ILE A 183 -34.21 -5.82 5.74
N THR A 184 -34.12 -4.73 4.97
CA THR A 184 -32.87 -4.23 4.42
C THR A 184 -32.20 -3.30 5.43
N PHE A 185 -31.05 -3.71 5.95
CA PHE A 185 -30.27 -2.90 6.91
C PHE A 185 -29.13 -2.14 6.24
N ALA A 186 -28.61 -2.66 5.12
CA ALA A 186 -27.58 -2.01 4.32
C ALA A 186 -27.64 -2.49 2.85
N SER A 187 -27.07 -1.70 1.95
CA SER A 187 -26.92 -2.03 0.53
C SER A 187 -25.56 -2.64 0.23
N ASP A 188 -25.51 -3.56 -0.72
CA ASP A 188 -24.24 -4.04 -1.29
C ASP A 188 -23.54 -2.89 -2.01
N GLN A 189 -22.28 -2.62 -1.64
CA GLN A 189 -21.46 -1.57 -2.23
C GLN A 189 -20.01 -2.03 -2.26
N ASP A 190 -19.27 -1.72 -3.31
CA ASP A 190 -17.82 -1.92 -3.30
C ASP A 190 -17.18 -0.89 -2.37
N ILE A 191 -16.28 -1.34 -1.48
CA ILE A 191 -15.50 -0.47 -0.62
C ILE A 191 -14.13 -0.27 -1.27
N SER A 192 -13.79 0.97 -1.58
CA SER A 192 -12.48 1.36 -2.12
C SER A 192 -11.59 1.94 -1.02
N GLN A 193 -10.30 1.61 -1.04
CA GLN A 193 -9.25 2.23 -0.23
C GLN A 193 -8.02 2.52 -1.10
N VAL A 194 -7.22 3.49 -0.64
CA VAL A 194 -6.02 3.95 -1.33
C VAL A 194 -4.82 3.71 -0.45
N GLY A 195 -3.82 3.02 -0.97
CA GLY A 195 -2.53 2.78 -0.34
C GLY A 195 -1.45 3.60 -1.03
N THR A 196 -0.46 4.05 -0.26
CA THR A 196 0.63 4.89 -0.76
C THR A 196 1.97 4.28 -0.36
N GLY A 197 2.84 4.08 -1.36
CA GLY A 197 4.18 3.57 -1.16
C GLY A 197 5.14 4.63 -0.60
N PRO A 198 6.36 4.22 -0.21
CA PRO A 198 7.38 5.14 0.25
C PRO A 198 7.81 6.09 -0.87
N GLU A 199 8.35 7.24 -0.48
CA GLU A 199 8.88 8.24 -1.42
C GLU A 199 10.07 7.68 -2.20
N ILE A 200 10.14 8.05 -3.48
CA ILE A 200 11.23 7.70 -4.38
C ILE A 200 11.82 9.01 -4.94
N PRO A 201 12.61 9.77 -4.16
CA PRO A 201 12.99 11.14 -4.49
C PRO A 201 13.80 11.27 -5.77
N PHE A 202 14.57 10.24 -6.14
CA PHE A 202 15.36 10.29 -7.37
C PHE A 202 14.49 10.33 -8.64
N LEU A 203 13.21 9.93 -8.58
CA LEU A 203 12.30 10.00 -9.72
C LEU A 203 12.04 11.44 -10.18
N GLU A 204 12.03 12.41 -9.26
CA GLU A 204 11.86 13.83 -9.58
C GLU A 204 12.99 14.31 -10.50
N ILE A 205 14.23 13.91 -10.19
CA ILE A 205 15.42 14.27 -10.97
C ILE A 205 15.40 13.60 -12.35
N LEU A 206 14.82 12.40 -12.43
CA LEU A 206 14.62 11.70 -13.70
C LEU A 206 13.50 12.32 -14.55
N GLY A 207 12.65 13.16 -13.98
CA GLY A 207 11.56 13.86 -14.68
C GLY A 207 10.23 13.11 -14.71
N TYR A 208 9.95 12.31 -13.68
CA TYR A 208 8.68 11.60 -13.49
C TYR A 208 7.73 12.32 -12.54
#